data_AF-A0A7H1PV13-F1
#
_entry.id   AF-A0A7H1PV13-F1
#
_cell.length_a   1.000
_cell.length_b   1.000
_cell.length_c   1.000
_cell.angle_alpha   90.00
_cell.angle_beta   90.00
_cell.angle_gamma   90.00
#
_symmetry.space_group_name_H-M   'P 1'
#
loop_
_entity.id
_entity.type
_entity.pdbx_description
1 polymer ?
#
loop_
_entity_poly.entity_id
_entity_poly.type
_entity_poly.pdbx_seq_one_letter_code
_entity_poly.pdbx_strand_id
1 'polypeptide(L)'
;MSIAALGSHRATGRTITEQFHAFDAHHPHIYKALEHLAARRLVAGAKRVSVKDLFEDLRRQLPDGVDGLNNNYTALYARRLLHEHPHWAQVFELRRRRAA
;
A
#
# COMPACT_ATOMS: atom_id res chain seq x y z
N MET A 1 -12.21 -21.67 -27.85
CA MET A 1 -10.88 -21.04 -27.92
C MET A 1 -10.78 -19.99 -26.83
N SER A 2 -9.58 -19.83 -26.28
CA SER A 2 -9.11 -18.85 -25.29
C SER A 2 -9.11 -19.29 -23.82
N ILE A 3 -7.92 -19.12 -23.24
CA ILE A 3 -7.31 -19.87 -22.15
C ILE A 3 -7.01 -18.88 -21.01
N ALA A 4 -7.25 -19.32 -19.77
CA ALA A 4 -6.61 -18.95 -18.50
C ALA A 4 -6.37 -17.48 -18.12
N ALA A 5 -6.88 -17.12 -16.94
CA ALA A 5 -6.03 -16.59 -15.87
C ALA A 5 -6.66 -16.94 -14.51
N LEU A 6 -6.26 -18.10 -13.96
CA LEU A 6 -6.49 -18.47 -12.57
C LEU A 6 -5.61 -17.58 -11.67
N GLY A 7 -6.22 -16.58 -11.03
CA GLY A 7 -5.68 -15.89 -9.87
C GLY A 7 -6.66 -16.05 -8.72
N SER A 8 -6.21 -16.56 -7.57
CA SER A 8 -7.03 -16.94 -6.41
C SER A 8 -7.98 -15.82 -5.93
N HIS A 9 -9.24 -15.85 -6.38
CA HIS A 9 -10.35 -14.98 -5.95
C HIS A 9 -11.42 -15.71 -5.12
N ARG A 10 -11.07 -16.75 -4.37
CA ARG A 10 -12.04 -17.46 -3.51
C ARG A 10 -11.85 -16.93 -2.09
N ALA A 11 -12.75 -16.11 -1.54
CA ALA A 11 -14.09 -16.55 -1.14
C ALA A 11 -15.22 -15.48 -1.11
N THR A 12 -15.05 -14.26 -1.66
CA THR A 12 -16.08 -13.20 -1.53
C THR A 12 -16.56 -12.54 -2.83
N GLY A 13 -15.99 -12.87 -4.00
CA GLY A 13 -16.36 -12.24 -5.28
C GLY A 13 -15.97 -10.77 -5.42
N ARG A 14 -15.40 -10.15 -4.38
CA ARG A 14 -15.00 -8.74 -4.37
C ARG A 14 -13.66 -8.52 -5.05
N THR A 15 -13.58 -7.47 -5.86
CA THR A 15 -12.33 -6.97 -6.43
C THR A 15 -11.35 -6.55 -5.33
N ILE A 16 -10.07 -6.47 -5.68
CA ILE A 16 -9.02 -6.08 -4.73
C ILE A 16 -9.21 -4.67 -4.17
N THR A 17 -9.80 -3.79 -4.98
CA THR A 17 -10.13 -2.41 -4.61
C THR A 17 -11.25 -2.38 -3.57
N GLU A 18 -12.30 -3.17 -3.76
CA GLU A 18 -13.40 -3.27 -2.77
C GLU A 18 -12.93 -3.88 -1.46
N GLN A 19 -12.09 -4.92 -1.51
CA GLN A 19 -11.48 -5.51 -0.32
C GLN A 19 -10.59 -4.50 0.41
N PHE A 20 -9.81 -3.70 -0.33
CA PHE A 20 -9.02 -2.61 0.22
C PHE A 20 -9.89 -1.54 0.89
N HIS A 21 -10.97 -1.09 0.26
CA HIS A 21 -11.84 -0.06 0.86
C HIS A 21 -12.51 -0.56 2.14
N ALA A 22 -12.97 -1.81 2.16
CA ALA A 22 -13.51 -2.42 3.37
C ALA A 22 -12.43 -2.50 4.47
N PHE A 23 -11.24 -3.02 4.15
CA PHE A 23 -10.12 -3.08 5.08
C PHE A 23 -9.74 -1.71 5.63
N ASP A 24 -9.58 -0.72 4.76
CA ASP A 24 -9.18 0.63 5.13
C ASP A 24 -10.22 1.34 6.00
N ALA A 25 -11.52 1.12 5.74
CA ALA A 25 -12.61 1.62 6.58
C ALA A 25 -12.61 0.99 7.98
N HIS A 26 -12.25 -0.30 8.09
CA HIS A 26 -12.11 -0.97 9.39
C HIS A 26 -10.80 -0.62 10.11
N HIS A 27 -9.75 -0.24 9.38
CA HIS A 27 -8.42 0.03 9.91
C HIS A 27 -7.88 1.43 9.52
N PRO A 28 -8.59 2.53 9.85
CA PRO A 28 -8.18 3.89 9.44
C PRO A 28 -6.82 4.31 10.03
N HIS A 29 -6.41 3.71 11.14
CA HIS A 29 -5.10 3.92 11.77
C HIS A 29 -3.93 3.47 10.88
N ILE A 30 -4.14 2.51 9.97
CA ILE A 30 -3.09 2.02 9.06
C ILE A 30 -2.69 3.09 8.07
N TYR A 31 -3.67 3.77 7.46
CA TYR A 31 -3.39 4.91 6.58
C TYR A 31 -2.60 5.99 7.33
N LYS A 32 -3.04 6.34 8.55
CA LYS A 32 -2.38 7.37 9.36
C LYS A 32 -0.96 7.00 9.77
N ALA A 33 -0.72 5.74 10.12
CA ALA A 33 0.62 5.26 10.42
C ALA A 33 1.54 5.31 9.19
N LEU A 34 1.04 4.91 8.02
CA LEU A 34 1.80 4.99 6.76
C LEU A 34 2.12 6.44 6.38
N GLU A 35 1.14 7.35 6.51
CA GLU A 35 1.30 8.79 6.30
C GLU A 35 2.39 9.36 7.22
N HIS A 36 2.36 9.02 8.50
CA HIS A 36 3.36 9.47 9.47
C HIS A 36 4.76 8.92 9.19
N LEU A 37 4.88 7.63 8.82
CA LEU A 37 6.17 7.04 8.46
C LEU A 37 6.75 7.65 7.19
N ALA A 38 5.90 7.92 6.18
CA ALA A 38 6.31 8.62 4.97
C ALA A 38 6.82 10.04 5.27
N ALA A 39 6.05 10.82 6.04
CA ALA A 39 6.44 12.17 6.44
C ALA A 39 7.77 12.16 7.22
N ARG A 40 7.94 11.21 8.16
CA ARG A 40 9.20 11.06 8.91
C ARG A 40 10.39 10.77 8.00
N ARG A 41 10.23 9.90 6.99
CA ARG A 41 11.29 9.61 6.01
C ARG A 41 11.63 10.85 5.18
N LEU A 42 10.64 11.64 4.79
CA LEU A 42 10.83 12.88 4.03
C LEU A 42 11.57 13.94 4.84
N VAL A 43 11.18 14.16 6.10
CA VAL A 43 11.88 15.08 7.02
C VAL A 43 13.32 14.62 7.27
N ALA A 44 13.56 13.32 7.34
CA ALA A 44 14.92 12.75 7.43
C ALA A 44 15.74 12.90 6.13
N GLY A 45 15.19 13.52 5.08
CA GLY A 45 15.88 13.75 3.82
C GLY A 45 15.94 12.55 2.88
N ALA A 46 15.05 11.55 3.07
CA ALA A 46 15.00 10.39 2.19
C ALA A 46 14.79 10.83 0.74
N LYS A 47 15.69 10.38 -0.14
CA LYS A 47 15.58 10.64 -1.59
C LYS A 47 14.60 9.70 -2.28
N ARG A 48 14.25 8.58 -1.64
CA ARG A 48 13.34 7.56 -2.16
C ARG A 48 12.53 6.94 -1.02
N VAL A 49 11.22 6.83 -1.22
CA VAL A 49 10.30 6.16 -0.30
C VAL A 49 9.53 5.09 -1.05
N SER A 50 9.58 3.85 -0.54
CA SER A 50 8.85 2.69 -1.04
C SER A 50 7.73 2.36 -0.08
N VAL A 51 6.49 2.26 -0.58
CA VAL A 51 5.34 1.88 0.27
C VAL A 51 5.49 0.47 0.83
N LYS A 52 6.18 -0.42 0.12
CA LYS A 52 6.51 -1.74 0.67
C LYS A 52 7.38 -1.60 1.92
N ASP A 53 8.37 -0.72 1.91
CA ASP A 53 9.26 -0.52 3.05
C ASP A 53 8.50 0.10 4.23
N LEU A 54 7.57 1.01 3.95
CA LEU A 54 6.66 1.56 4.96
C LEU A 54 5.76 0.48 5.58
N PHE A 55 5.31 -0.49 4.78
CA PHE A 55 4.56 -1.64 5.26
C PHE A 55 5.41 -2.54 6.17
N GLU A 56 6.67 -2.81 5.81
CA GLU A 56 7.57 -3.58 6.66
C GLU A 56 7.91 -2.84 7.96
N ASP A 57 8.11 -1.52 7.90
CA ASP A 57 8.27 -0.67 9.10
C ASP A 57 7.04 -0.72 10.00
N LEU A 58 5.84 -0.67 9.40
CA LEU A 58 4.58 -0.75 10.12
C LEU A 58 4.40 -2.11 10.79
N ARG A 59 4.70 -3.20 10.09
CA ARG A 59 4.67 -4.56 10.66
C ARG A 59 5.64 -4.72 11.83
N ARG A 60 6.82 -4.11 11.76
CA ARG A 60 7.77 -4.10 12.89
C ARG A 60 7.23 -3.37 14.12
N GLN A 61 6.37 -2.38 13.94
CA GLN A 61 5.75 -1.61 15.03
C GLN A 61 4.50 -2.29 15.60
N LEU A 62 3.94 -3.27 14.89
CA LEU A 62 2.73 -4.00 15.27
C LEU A 62 3.10 -5.47 15.51
N PRO A 63 3.60 -5.82 16.71
CA PRO A 63 4.10 -7.17 17.00
C PRO A 63 3.03 -8.25 16.86
N ASP A 64 1.77 -7.91 17.11
CA ASP A 64 0.61 -8.81 16.92
C ASP A 64 0.09 -8.81 15.46
N GLY A 65 0.70 -8.00 14.59
CA GLY A 65 0.28 -7.83 13.20
C GLY A 65 -1.06 -7.10 13.06
N VAL A 66 -1.56 -7.06 11.83
CA VAL A 66 -2.90 -6.56 11.50
C VAL A 66 -3.52 -7.58 10.58
N ASP A 67 -4.58 -8.21 11.04
CA ASP A 67 -5.32 -9.19 10.28
C ASP A 67 -5.78 -8.58 8.95
N GLY A 68 -5.36 -9.18 7.84
CA GLY A 68 -5.75 -8.72 6.51
C GLY A 68 -4.86 -7.64 5.88
N LEU A 69 -3.72 -7.25 6.49
CA LEU A 69 -2.75 -6.34 5.87
C LEU A 69 -2.03 -7.00 4.67
N ASN A 70 -2.70 -6.98 3.52
CA ASN A 70 -2.27 -7.65 2.30
C ASN A 70 -1.25 -6.79 1.53
N ASN A 71 -0.17 -7.41 1.05
CA ASN A 71 0.84 -6.77 0.19
C ASN A 71 0.25 -6.19 -1.10
N ASN A 72 -0.87 -6.73 -1.58
CA ASN A 72 -1.54 -6.21 -2.76
C ASN A 72 -2.14 -4.81 -2.54
N TYR A 73 -2.38 -4.40 -1.29
CA TYR A 73 -2.87 -3.07 -0.95
C TYR A 73 -1.79 -2.00 -1.04
N THR A 74 -0.51 -2.37 -1.10
CA THR A 74 0.61 -1.41 -1.19
C THR A 74 0.45 -0.42 -2.35
N ALA A 75 0.03 -0.89 -3.53
CA ALA A 75 -0.20 -0.03 -4.69
C ALA A 75 -1.39 0.91 -4.50
N LEU A 76 -2.43 0.47 -3.79
CA LEU A 76 -3.63 1.27 -3.52
C LEU A 76 -3.32 2.35 -2.46
N TYR A 77 -2.61 1.99 -1.40
CA TYR A 77 -2.09 2.97 -0.43
C TYR A 77 -1.12 3.96 -1.06
N ALA A 78 -0.25 3.52 -1.97
CA ALA A 78 0.65 4.43 -2.68
C ALA A 78 -0.12 5.48 -3.49
N ARG A 79 -1.15 5.07 -4.24
CA ARG A 79 -2.01 5.98 -4.99
C ARG A 79 -2.74 6.95 -4.06
N ARG A 80 -3.27 6.46 -2.93
CA ARG A 80 -3.95 7.31 -1.95
C ARG A 80 -3.00 8.35 -1.32
N LEU A 81 -1.81 7.93 -0.87
CA LEU A 81 -0.82 8.84 -0.30
C LEU A 81 -0.42 9.94 -1.29
N LEU A 82 -0.26 9.60 -2.57
CA LEU A 82 0.08 10.59 -3.61
C LEU A 82 -1.11 11.47 -4.02
N HIS A 83 -2.34 10.97 -3.91
CA HIS A 83 -3.54 11.77 -4.10
C HIS A 83 -3.67 12.84 -3.02
N GLU A 84 -3.48 12.46 -1.75
CA GLU A 84 -3.56 13.37 -0.60
C GLU A 84 -2.31 14.27 -0.49
N HIS A 85 -1.14 13.77 -0.90
CA HIS A 85 0.14 14.49 -0.86
C HIS A 85 0.82 14.51 -2.24
N PRO A 86 0.31 15.27 -3.23
CA PRO A 86 0.88 15.30 -4.57
C PRO A 86 2.36 15.71 -4.61
N HIS A 87 2.79 16.55 -3.67
CA HIS A 87 4.17 17.01 -3.54
C HIS A 87 5.17 15.91 -3.15
N TRP A 88 4.70 14.74 -2.69
CA TRP A 88 5.52 13.57 -2.38
C TRP A 88 5.87 12.74 -3.63
N ALA A 89 5.21 12.97 -4.76
CA ALA A 89 5.39 12.20 -5.99
C ALA A 89 6.85 12.18 -6.49
N GLN A 90 7.61 13.23 -6.21
CA GLN A 90 9.03 13.32 -6.58
C GLN A 90 9.95 12.36 -5.78
N VAL A 91 9.50 11.89 -4.61
CA VAL A 91 10.28 11.02 -3.72
C VAL A 91 9.74 9.58 -3.71
N PHE A 92 8.45 9.39 -3.95
CA PHE A 92 7.86 8.06 -3.99
C PHE A 92 8.24 7.34 -5.28
N GLU A 93 8.98 6.23 -5.14
CA GLU A 93 9.16 5.31 -6.27
C GLU A 93 7.90 4.45 -6.41
N LEU A 94 6.96 4.92 -7.22
CA LEU A 94 6.01 4.01 -7.83
C LEU A 94 6.79 3.11 -8.77
N ARG A 95 6.78 1.80 -8.50
CA ARG A 95 7.42 0.81 -9.36
C ARG A 95 6.84 0.94 -10.77
N ARG A 96 7.52 1.66 -11.68
CA ARG A 96 7.24 1.57 -13.11
C ARG A 96 7.46 0.11 -13.48
N ARG A 97 6.40 -0.59 -13.88
CA ARG A 97 6.57 -1.88 -14.56
C ARG A 97 7.44 -1.56 -15.79
N ARG A 98 8.71 -1.97 -15.75
CA ARG A 98 9.50 -2.06 -16.97
C ARG A 98 8.83 -3.16 -17.77
N ALA A 99 8.17 -2.79 -18.87
CA ALA A 99 7.88 -3.75 -19.92
C ALA A 99 9.24 -4.21 -20.43
N ALA A 100 9.51 -5.51 -20.30
CA ALA A 100 10.61 -6.17 -20.99
C ALA A 100 10.14 -6.55 -22.38
#